data_AF-A0A959P4S1-F1
#
_entry.id   AF-A0A959P4S1-F1
#
_cell.length_a   1.000
_cell.length_b   1.000
_cell.length_c   1.000
_cell.angle_alpha   90.00
_cell.angle_beta   90.00
_cell.angle_gamma   90.00
#
_symmetry.space_group_name_H-M   'P 1'
#
loop_
_entity.id
_entity.type
_entity.pdbx_description
1 polymer ?
#
loop_
_entity_poly.entity_id
_entity_poly.type
_entity_poly.pdbx_seq_one_letter_code
_entity_poly.pdbx_strand_id
1 'polypeptide(L)'
;GSIILIIGVIFPLYNIVVKGSLFTLLILIVAFIFASFLMGLLISTIFNDQLLATEIAVFINTPAFIFSGFTFPIWGMPFIHTIFAQILPFTHFLEAFLKVYQMG
;
A
#
# COMPACT_ATOMS: atom_id res chain seq x y z
N GLY A 1 -17.12 -3.11 0.09
CA GLY A 1 -17.42 -4.22 -0.83
C GLY A 1 -16.21 -5.11 -1.06
N SER A 2 -15.18 -4.58 -1.72
CA SER A 2 -14.05 -5.37 -2.24
C SER A 2 -13.24 -6.13 -1.17
N ILE A 3 -12.99 -5.54 0.00
CA ILE A 3 -12.23 -6.19 1.09
C ILE A 3 -12.96 -7.43 1.61
N ILE A 4 -14.29 -7.33 1.79
CA ILE A 4 -15.12 -8.42 2.28
C ILE A 4 -15.15 -9.56 1.25
N LEU A 5 -15.19 -9.26 -0.04
CA LEU A 5 -15.07 -10.26 -1.11
C LEU A 5 -13.71 -10.96 -1.10
N ILE A 6 -12.62 -10.21 -0.94
CA ILE A 6 -11.26 -10.79 -0.93
C ILE A 6 -11.09 -11.71 0.28
N ILE A 7 -11.42 -11.23 1.48
CA ILE A 7 -11.23 -12.00 2.72
C ILE A 7 -12.27 -13.13 2.85
N GLY A 8 -13.52 -12.89 2.49
CA GLY A 8 -14.63 -13.83 2.68
C GLY A 8 -14.77 -14.88 1.58
N VAL A 9 -14.30 -14.59 0.36
CA VAL A 9 -14.45 -15.50 -0.79
C VAL A 9 -13.10 -15.94 -1.33
N ILE A 10 -12.19 -15.00 -1.65
CA ILE A 10 -10.92 -15.35 -2.30
C ILE A 10 -9.99 -16.10 -1.34
N PHE A 11 -9.81 -15.64 -0.10
CA PHE A 11 -8.89 -16.30 0.83
C PHE A 11 -9.27 -17.77 1.11
N PRO A 12 -10.54 -18.12 1.36
CA PRO A 12 -10.97 -19.51 1.47
C PRO A 12 -10.79 -20.31 0.18
N LEU A 13 -11.10 -19.74 -1.00
CA LEU A 13 -10.97 -20.44 -2.29
C LEU A 13 -9.52 -20.82 -2.61
N TYR A 14 -8.56 -19.98 -2.25
CA TYR A 14 -7.14 -20.19 -2.51
C TYR A 14 -6.37 -20.74 -1.30
N ASN A 15 -7.08 -21.16 -0.23
CA ASN A 15 -6.49 -21.66 1.02
C ASN A 15 -5.40 -20.74 1.60
N ILE A 16 -5.61 -19.42 1.53
CA ILE A 16 -4.69 -18.42 2.06
C ILE A 16 -4.84 -18.40 3.58
N VAL A 17 -3.88 -18.97 4.30
CA VAL A 17 -3.85 -18.98 5.77
C VAL A 17 -3.21 -17.68 6.25
N VAL A 18 -4.03 -16.76 6.76
CA VAL A 18 -3.53 -15.61 7.53
C VAL A 18 -3.12 -16.13 8.89
N LYS A 19 -1.81 -16.22 9.13
CA LYS A 19 -1.32 -16.76 10.40
C LYS A 19 -1.49 -15.79 11.58
N GLY A 20 -1.50 -14.47 11.30
CA GLY A 20 -1.86 -13.45 12.27
C GLY A 20 -3.38 -13.27 12.47
N SER A 21 -3.76 -12.29 13.29
CA SER A 21 -5.18 -11.99 13.54
C SER A 21 -5.84 -11.28 12.36
N LEU A 22 -7.02 -11.76 11.95
CA LEU A 22 -7.88 -11.12 10.95
C LEU A 22 -8.18 -9.66 11.30
N PHE A 23 -8.33 -9.36 12.59
CA PHE A 23 -8.59 -8.01 13.07
C PHE A 23 -7.40 -7.07 12.83
N THR A 24 -6.16 -7.55 13.04
CA THR A 24 -4.94 -6.81 12.73
C THR A 24 -4.85 -6.50 11.24
N LEU A 25 -5.18 -7.47 10.39
CA LEU A 25 -5.23 -7.26 8.94
C LEU A 25 -6.25 -6.19 8.54
N LEU A 26 -7.45 -6.21 9.14
CA LEU A 26 -8.47 -5.20 8.89
C LEU A 26 -8.02 -3.79 9.30
N ILE A 27 -7.42 -3.64 10.48
CA ILE A 27 -6.86 -2.36 10.93
C ILE A 27 -5.80 -1.86 9.95
N LEU A 28 -4.91 -2.76 9.51
CA LEU A 28 -3.85 -2.41 8.57
C LEU A 28 -4.41 -1.88 7.24
N ILE A 29 -5.43 -2.56 6.69
CA ILE A 29 -6.09 -2.15 5.44
C ILE A 29 -6.78 -0.79 5.61
N VAL A 30 -7.49 -0.57 6.73
CA VAL A 30 -8.16 0.70 7.00
C VAL A 30 -7.14 1.84 7.13
N ALA A 31 -6.05 1.61 7.86
CA ALA A 31 -4.96 2.59 8.00
C ALA A 31 -4.32 2.93 6.64
N PHE A 32 -4.09 1.93 5.80
CA PHE A 32 -3.57 2.11 4.45
C PHE A 32 -4.51 2.96 3.57
N ILE A 33 -5.81 2.63 3.55
CA ILE A 33 -6.80 3.40 2.79
C ILE A 33 -6.84 4.85 3.27
N PHE A 34 -6.82 5.07 4.58
CA PHE A 34 -6.84 6.41 5.14
C PHE A 34 -5.59 7.21 4.75
N ALA A 35 -4.41 6.61 4.85
CA ALA A 35 -3.15 7.24 4.44
C ALA A 35 -3.11 7.54 2.94
N SER A 36 -3.54 6.61 2.09
CA SER A 36 -3.64 6.83 0.64
C SER A 36 -4.67 7.91 0.28
N PHE A 37 -5.78 7.98 1.01
CA PHE A 37 -6.78 9.02 0.83
C PHE A 37 -6.22 10.40 1.16
N LEU A 38 -5.54 10.54 2.30
CA LEU A 38 -4.88 11.79 2.68
C LEU A 38 -3.78 12.20 1.69
N MET A 39 -3.01 11.23 1.17
CA MET A 39 -2.02 11.50 0.13
C MET A 39 -2.67 12.00 -1.17
N GLY A 40 -3.77 11.39 -1.58
CA GLY A 40 -4.55 11.84 -2.74
C GLY A 40 -5.10 13.27 -2.53
N LEU A 41 -5.66 13.55 -1.35
CA LEU A 41 -6.12 14.89 -0.99
C LEU A 41 -4.98 15.92 -1.03
N LEU A 42 -3.81 15.58 -0.48
CA LEU A 42 -2.65 16.44 -0.50
C LEU A 42 -2.27 16.82 -1.94
N ILE A 43 -2.19 15.82 -2.84
CA ILE A 43 -1.92 16.06 -4.26
C ILE A 43 -3.00 16.97 -4.86
N SER A 44 -4.28 16.70 -4.62
CA SER A 44 -5.38 17.53 -5.12
C SER A 44 -5.38 18.97 -4.59
N THR A 45 -4.84 19.23 -3.41
CA THR A 45 -4.73 20.61 -2.87
C THR A 45 -3.53 21.38 -3.43
N ILE A 46 -2.48 20.69 -3.86
CA ILE A 46 -1.27 21.33 -4.41
C ILE A 46 -1.48 21.74 -5.87
N PHE A 47 -2.21 20.94 -6.65
CA PHE A 47 -2.44 21.18 -8.07
C PHE A 47 -3.84 21.76 -8.30
N ASN A 48 -3.90 22.96 -8.91
CA ASN A 48 -5.19 23.61 -9.24
C ASN A 48 -5.96 22.90 -10.36
N ASP A 49 -5.26 22.18 -11.24
CA ASP A 49 -5.85 21.44 -12.34
C ASP A 49 -6.13 19.99 -11.93
N GLN A 50 -7.40 19.58 -12.02
CA GLN A 50 -7.86 18.26 -11.58
C GLN A 50 -7.31 17.12 -12.46
N LEU A 51 -7.14 17.35 -13.77
CA LEU A 51 -6.59 16.35 -14.67
C LEU A 51 -5.12 16.12 -14.36
N LEU A 52 -4.33 17.19 -14.23
CA LEU A 52 -2.92 17.13 -13.86
C LEU A 52 -2.72 16.46 -12.49
N ALA A 53 -3.53 16.83 -11.48
CA ALA A 53 -3.46 16.22 -10.16
C ALA A 53 -3.65 14.69 -10.23
N THR A 54 -4.58 14.25 -11.06
CA THR A 54 -4.89 12.82 -11.26
C THR A 54 -3.74 12.12 -12.00
N GLU A 55 -3.20 12.72 -13.05
CA GLU A 55 -2.05 12.16 -13.80
C GLU A 55 -0.81 12.03 -12.91
N ILE A 56 -0.52 13.04 -12.09
CA ILE A 56 0.59 13.01 -11.13
C ILE A 56 0.36 11.92 -10.07
N ALA A 57 -0.87 11.79 -9.55
CA ALA A 57 -1.19 10.74 -8.60
C ALA A 57 -0.99 9.34 -9.20
N VAL A 58 -1.41 9.12 -10.46
CA VAL A 58 -1.17 7.86 -11.17
C VAL A 58 0.32 7.63 -11.41
N PHE A 59 1.05 8.65 -11.84
CA PHE A 59 2.50 8.56 -12.08
C PHE A 59 3.27 8.19 -10.81
N ILE A 60 2.90 8.73 -9.65
CA ILE A 60 3.53 8.41 -8.35
C ILE A 60 3.15 6.99 -7.91
N ASN A 61 1.90 6.57 -8.07
CA ASN A 61 1.44 5.26 -7.59
C ASN A 61 1.85 4.09 -8.50
N THR A 62 2.00 4.33 -9.81
CA THR A 62 2.36 3.27 -10.78
C THR A 62 3.66 2.53 -10.43
N PRO A 63 4.78 3.21 -10.11
CA PRO A 63 6.00 2.53 -9.72
C PRO A 63 6.02 2.11 -8.24
N ALA A 64 4.95 2.34 -7.46
CA ALA A 64 4.96 2.10 -6.01
C ALA A 64 5.29 0.65 -5.65
N PHE A 65 4.84 -0.32 -6.46
CA PHE A 65 5.16 -1.72 -6.24
C PHE A 65 6.64 -2.07 -6.43
N ILE A 66 7.33 -1.37 -7.33
CA ILE A 66 8.75 -1.58 -7.61
C ILE A 66 9.58 -1.06 -6.43
N PHE A 67 9.23 0.12 -5.91
CA PHE A 67 9.94 0.79 -4.82
C PHE A 67 9.52 0.36 -3.41
N SER A 68 8.47 -0.46 -3.26
CA SER A 68 7.88 -0.84 -1.97
C SER A 68 8.77 -1.66 -1.02
N GLY A 69 9.99 -2.02 -1.43
CA GLY A 69 10.83 -2.94 -0.67
C GLY A 69 10.60 -4.43 -0.99
N PHE A 70 9.53 -4.76 -1.73
CA PHE A 70 9.20 -6.14 -2.09
C PHE A 70 9.95 -6.62 -3.34
N THR A 71 9.97 -5.80 -4.39
CA THR A 71 10.69 -6.15 -5.64
C THR A 71 12.20 -6.00 -5.45
N PHE A 72 12.62 -4.88 -4.83
CA PHE A 72 14.00 -4.60 -4.49
C PHE A 72 14.12 -4.23 -3.01
N PRO A 73 15.17 -4.66 -2.31
CA PRO A 73 15.33 -4.33 -0.89
C PRO A 73 15.60 -2.83 -0.68
N ILE A 74 14.90 -2.21 0.28
CA ILE A 74 15.04 -0.77 0.61
C ILE A 74 16.47 -0.40 1.00
N TRP A 75 17.17 -1.29 1.73
CA TRP A 75 18.56 -1.08 2.16
C TRP A 75 19.58 -1.12 1.01
N GLY A 76 19.19 -1.66 -0.15
CA GLY A 76 20.02 -1.69 -1.36
C GLY A 76 19.73 -0.55 -2.33
N MET A 77 18.73 0.31 -2.03
CA MET A 77 18.34 1.40 -2.91
C MET A 77 19.22 2.65 -2.70
N PRO A 78 19.52 3.42 -3.77
CA PRO A 78 20.09 4.75 -3.62
C PRO A 78 19.16 5.69 -2.84
N PHE A 79 19.73 6.64 -2.11
CA PHE A 79 19.03 7.52 -1.16
C PHE A 79 17.72 8.14 -1.67
N ILE A 80 17.71 8.66 -2.91
CA ILE A 80 16.52 9.31 -3.50
C ILE A 80 15.36 8.32 -3.62
N HIS A 81 15.64 7.09 -4.07
CA HIS A 81 14.63 6.05 -4.22
C HIS A 81 14.11 5.57 -2.86
N THR A 82 14.97 5.50 -1.85
CA THR A 82 14.58 5.18 -0.47
C THR A 82 13.60 6.21 0.10
N ILE A 83 13.85 7.51 -0.13
CA ILE A 83 12.92 8.56 0.30
C ILE A 83 11.58 8.40 -0.42
N PHE A 84 11.61 8.21 -1.75
CA PHE A 84 10.39 8.02 -2.53
C PHE A 84 9.58 6.82 -2.01
N ALA A 85 10.23 5.68 -1.77
CA ALA A 85 9.62 4.51 -1.17
C ALA A 85 8.97 4.81 0.19
N GLN A 86 9.66 5.53 1.07
CA GLN A 86 9.18 5.81 2.42
C GLN A 86 7.99 6.77 2.48
N ILE A 87 7.81 7.62 1.46
CA ILE A 87 6.64 8.51 1.37
C ILE A 87 5.36 7.74 1.01
N LEU A 88 5.49 6.62 0.28
CA LEU A 88 4.34 5.88 -0.21
C LEU A 88 3.70 5.07 0.93
N PRO A 89 2.40 5.25 1.21
CA PRO A 89 1.67 4.43 2.18
C PRO A 89 1.75 2.93 1.86
N PHE A 90 1.90 2.61 0.57
CA PHE A 90 1.98 1.24 0.06
C PHE A 90 3.19 0.47 0.60
N THR A 91 4.34 1.12 0.76
CA THR A 91 5.57 0.50 1.28
C THR A 91 5.35 -0.03 2.70
N HIS A 92 4.81 0.83 3.58
CA HIS A 92 4.54 0.48 4.98
C HIS A 92 3.45 -0.58 5.11
N PHE A 93 2.40 -0.48 4.30
CA PHE A 93 1.33 -1.48 4.26
C PHE A 93 1.87 -2.85 3.86
N LEU A 94 2.66 -2.92 2.78
CA LEU A 94 3.14 -4.18 2.25
C LEU A 94 4.10 -4.88 3.22
N GLU A 95 5.01 -4.13 3.85
CA GLU A 95 5.90 -4.66 4.87
C GLU A 95 5.13 -5.27 6.05
N ALA A 96 4.14 -4.55 6.57
CA ALA A 96 3.33 -5.03 7.69
C ALA A 96 2.40 -6.19 7.28
N PHE A 97 1.84 -6.17 6.07
CA PHE A 97 1.02 -7.25 5.54
C PHE A 97 1.82 -8.55 5.44
N LEU A 98 3.03 -8.49 4.88
CA LEU A 98 3.92 -9.64 4.77
C LEU A 98 4.32 -10.17 6.15
N LYS A 99 4.57 -9.30 7.14
CA LYS A 99 4.80 -9.73 8.52
C LYS A 99 3.60 -10.48 9.10
N VAL A 100 2.38 -9.96 8.95
CA VAL A 100 1.15 -10.64 9.43
C VAL A 100 0.90 -11.97 8.71
N TYR A 101 1.29 -12.06 7.44
CA TYR A 101 1.16 -13.27 6.63
C TYR A 101 2.22 -14.34 6.97
N GLN A 102 3.48 -13.92 7.16
CA GLN A 102 4.61 -14.83 7.40
C GLN A 102 4.78 -15.20 8.88
N MET A 103 4.56 -14.24 9.79
CA MET A 103 4.77 -14.35 11.25
C MET A 103 3.50 -14.75 12.02
N GLY A 104 2.91 -15.86 11.63
CA GLY A 104 2.27 -16.71 12.65
C GLY A 104 2.76 -18.14 12.56
#